data_AF-A0A441V4U9-F1
#
_entry.id   AF-A0A441V4U9-F1
#
_cell.length_a   1.000
_cell.length_b   1.000
_cell.length_c   1.000
_cell.angle_alpha   90.00
_cell.angle_beta   90.00
_cell.angle_gamma   90.00
#
_symmetry.space_group_name_H-M   'P 1'
#
loop_
_entity.id
_entity.type
_entity.pdbx_description
1 polymer ?
#
loop_
_entity_poly.entity_id
_entity_poly.type
_entity_poly.pdbx_seq_one_letter_code
_entity_poly.pdbx_strand_id
1 'polypeptide(L)' 'MKFNFETNVFPLFHPQSVDDLKDPCPVFDGEIWHVFGSSGTVTTESWKILHATAPDLYGPWTEHEALD' A
#
# COMPACT_ATOMS: atom_id res chain seq x y z
N MET A 1 -16.20 7.69 -26.54
CA MET A 1 -15.23 6.70 -26.04
C MET A 1 -15.94 5.87 -24.98
N LYS A 2 -15.92 4.53 -25.08
CA LYS A 2 -16.56 3.63 -24.12
C LYS A 2 -15.45 2.88 -23.41
N PHE A 3 -15.25 3.12 -22.11
CA PHE A 3 -14.27 2.41 -21.31
C PHE A 3 -14.92 1.12 -20.81
N ASN A 4 -14.38 -0.02 -21.22
CA ASN A 4 -14.72 -1.31 -20.64
C ASN A 4 -13.65 -1.58 -19.57
N PHE A 5 -14.02 -1.54 -18.30
CA PHE A 5 -13.11 -1.91 -17.21
C PHE A 5 -13.11 -3.44 -17.07
N GLU A 6 -11.94 -4.05 -17.22
CA GLU A 6 -11.73 -5.48 -17.00
C GLU A 6 -11.53 -5.74 -15.50
N THR A 7 -12.60 -6.13 -14.80
CA THR A 7 -12.61 -6.66 -13.42
C THR A 7 -12.17 -5.73 -12.27
N ASN A 8 -12.87 -5.81 -11.15
CA ASN A 8 -12.46 -5.17 -9.89
C ASN A 8 -11.30 -5.96 -9.27
N VAL A 9 -10.08 -5.44 -9.32
CA VAL A 9 -8.89 -6.05 -8.69
C VAL A 9 -8.67 -5.42 -7.32
N PHE A 10 -9.05 -6.13 -6.27
CA PHE A 10 -8.87 -5.71 -4.87
C PHE A 10 -8.44 -6.90 -3.99
N PRO A 11 -7.66 -6.65 -2.92
CA PRO A 11 -6.99 -5.39 -2.59
C PRO A 11 -5.72 -5.19 -3.44
N LEU A 12 -5.38 -3.92 -3.75
CA LEU A 12 -4.11 -3.58 -4.41
C LEU A 12 -2.89 -3.95 -3.56
N PHE A 13 -3.01 -3.75 -2.25
CA PHE A 13 -2.01 -4.03 -1.25
C PHE A 13 -2.71 -4.43 0.05
N HIS A 14 -2.19 -5.45 0.72
CA HIS A 14 -2.66 -5.90 2.03
C HIS A 14 -1.45 -5.94 2.97
N PRO A 15 -1.42 -5.11 4.02
CA PRO A 15 -0.27 -5.05 4.91
C PRO A 15 -0.08 -6.39 5.65
N GLN A 16 1.17 -6.76 5.89
CA GLN A 16 1.56 -7.96 6.64
C GLN A 16 2.07 -7.61 8.04
N SER A 17 2.66 -6.43 8.23
CA SER A 17 3.24 -6.01 9.50
C SER A 17 2.28 -5.33 10.48
N VAL A 18 1.07 -4.95 10.04
CA VAL A 18 0.09 -4.20 10.84
C VAL A 18 -1.34 -4.70 10.61
N ASP A 19 -2.23 -4.40 11.56
CA ASP A 19 -3.66 -4.73 11.45
C ASP A 19 -4.39 -3.81 10.47
N ASP A 20 -4.09 -2.51 10.54
CA ASP A 20 -4.78 -1.47 9.80
C ASP A 20 -3.81 -0.72 8.88
N LEU A 21 -4.24 -0.52 7.64
CA LEU A 21 -3.69 0.47 6.72
C LEU A 21 -4.82 1.37 6.23
N LYS A 22 -4.66 2.67 6.41
CA LYS A 22 -5.58 3.70 5.96
C LYS A 22 -4.92 4.54 4.87
N ASP A 23 -5.73 4.94 3.91
CA ASP A 23 -5.38 5.81 2.79
C ASP A 23 -4.09 5.40 2.05
N PRO A 24 -3.97 4.13 1.59
CA PRO A 24 -2.80 3.70 0.84
C PRO A 24 -2.63 4.52 -0.45
N CYS A 25 -1.44 5.07 -0.63
CA CYS A 25 -1.06 5.94 -1.73
C CYS A 25 0.04 5.27 -2.57
N PRO A 26 -0.33 4.55 -3.66
CA PRO A 26 0.65 4.02 -4.59
C PRO A 26 1.25 5.15 -5.44
N VAL A 27 2.58 5.21 -5.52
CA VAL A 27 3.34 6.22 -6.26
C VAL A 27 4.44 5.52 -7.05
N PHE A 28 4.63 5.91 -8.31
CA PHE A 28 5.75 5.44 -9.14
C PHE A 28 6.84 6.51 -9.17
N ASP A 29 8.08 6.15 -8.82
CA ASP A 29 9.20 7.09 -8.74
C ASP A 29 9.97 7.25 -10.06
N GLY A 30 9.61 6.47 -11.08
CA GLY A 30 10.32 6.39 -12.37
C GLY A 30 11.03 5.04 -12.58
N GLU A 31 11.20 4.25 -11.53
CA GLU A 31 11.87 2.94 -11.55
C GLU A 31 11.04 1.85 -10.85
N ILE A 32 10.49 2.13 -9.67
CA ILE A 32 9.76 1.17 -8.84
C ILE A 32 8.48 1.79 -8.28
N TRP A 33 7.50 0.93 -7.95
CA TRP A 33 6.32 1.35 -7.23
C TRP A 33 6.60 1.42 -5.74
N HIS A 34 6.07 2.45 -5.11
CA HIS A 34 5.99 2.63 -3.67
C HIS A 34 4.52 2.62 -3.27
N VAL A 35 4.24 2.17 -2.05
CA VAL A 35 2.97 2.47 -1.38
C VAL A 35 3.28 3.02 0.00
N PHE A 36 2.61 4.11 0.33
CA PHE A 36 2.65 4.73 1.65
C PHE A 36 1.25 4.77 2.25
N GLY A 37 1.13 4.78 3.57
CA GLY A 37 -0.16 5.03 4.22
C GLY A 37 -0.06 5.02 5.74
N SER A 38 -1.11 5.50 6.40
CA SER A 38 -1.20 5.50 7.85
C SER A 38 -1.48 4.09 8.33
N SER A 39 -0.56 3.55 9.13
CA SER A 39 -0.54 2.13 9.50
C SER A 39 -0.48 1.96 11.01
N GLY A 40 -1.12 0.92 11.53
CA GLY A 40 -1.16 0.73 12.97
C GLY A 40 -2.25 -0.21 13.41
N THR A 41 -2.80 0.06 14.59
CA THR A 41 -3.94 -0.66 15.14
C THR A 41 -4.87 0.32 15.85
N VAL A 42 -6.16 0.19 15.60
CA VAL A 42 -7.19 0.97 16.32
C VAL A 42 -7.25 0.61 17.81
N THR A 43 -6.64 -0.50 18.23
CA THR A 43 -6.67 -0.96 19.63
C THR A 43 -5.84 -0.09 20.55
N THR A 44 -4.64 0.32 20.13
CA THR A 44 -3.71 1.14 20.92
C THR A 44 -3.59 2.56 20.40
N GLU A 45 -4.30 2.89 19.31
CA GLU A 45 -4.21 4.16 18.58
C GLU A 45 -2.77 4.56 18.25
N SER A 46 -1.91 3.57 18.01
CA SER A 46 -0.52 3.77 17.63
C SER A 46 -0.43 3.75 16.11
N TRP A 47 0.06 4.85 15.54
CA TRP A 47 0.12 5.05 14.10
C TRP A 47 1.54 5.38 13.66
N LYS A 48 1.95 4.80 12.53
CA LYS A 48 3.20 5.04 11.81
C LYS A 48 2.92 5.12 10.32
N ILE A 49 3.88 5.59 9.53
CA ILE A 49 3.77 5.52 8.08
C ILE A 49 4.34 4.18 7.60
N LEU A 50 3.49 3.37 6.97
CA LEU A 50 3.93 2.17 6.26
C LEU A 50 4.59 2.58 4.96
N HIS A 51 5.62 1.84 4.57
CA HIS A 51 6.25 1.92 3.26
C HIS A 51 6.48 0.52 2.72
N ALA A 52 6.05 0.26 1.49
CA ALA A 52 6.42 -0.95 0.76
C ALA A 52 6.77 -0.60 -0.70
N THR A 53 7.54 -1.46 -1.35
CA THR A 53 7.91 -1.31 -2.77
C THR A 53 7.59 -2.53 -3.60
N ALA A 54 7.30 -2.34 -4.88
CA ALA A 54 7.05 -3.43 -5.83
C ALA A 54 7.56 -3.07 -7.24
N PRO A 55 8.04 -4.05 -8.03
CA PRO A 55 8.43 -3.80 -9.43
C PRO A 55 7.22 -3.50 -10.34
N ASP A 56 6.01 -3.87 -9.93
CA ASP A 56 4.77 -3.65 -10.64
C ASP A 56 3.68 -3.16 -9.67
N LEU A 57 2.71 -2.39 -10.16
CA LEU A 57 1.62 -1.83 -9.36
C LEU A 57 0.83 -2.92 -8.61
N TYR A 58 0.76 -4.13 -9.14
CA TYR A 58 0.06 -5.26 -8.55
C TYR A 58 0.94 -6.12 -7.64
N GLY A 59 2.18 -5.68 -7.35
CA GLY A 59 3.15 -6.41 -6.53
C GLY A 59 4.19 -7.20 -7.36
N PRO A 60 4.94 -8.11 -6.74
CA PRO A 60 4.93 -8.43 -5.32
C PRO A 60 5.47 -7.26 -4.48
N TRP A 61 4.74 -6.93 -3.41
CA TRP A 61 5.12 -5.87 -2.49
C TRP A 61 6.09 -6.38 -1.43
N THR A 62 7.13 -5.60 -1.15
CA THR A 62 8.09 -5.81 -0.07
C THR A 62 7.94 -4.67 0.93
N GLU A 63 7.54 -4.99 2.16
CA GLU A 63 7.42 -4.00 3.24
C GLU A 63 8.80 -3.62 3.78
N HIS A 64 8.95 -2.33 4.10
CA HIS A 64 10.12 -1.74 4.73
C HIS A 64 9.79 -1.35 6.17
N GLU A 65 10.82 -0.96 6.92
CA GLU A 65 10.64 -0.43 8.27
C GLU A 65 9.70 0.80 8.25
N ALA A 66 8.70 0.78 9.14
CA ALA A 66 7.73 1.87 9.24
C ALA A 66 8.39 3.15 9.77
N LEU A 67 7.99 4.29 9.22
CA LEU A 67 8.51 5.61 9.56
C LEU A 67 7.69 6.23 10.70
N ASP A 68 8.37 6.93 11.62
CA ASP A 68 7.77 7.69 12.73
C ASP A 68 7.24 9.07 12.30
#